data_AF-A0A966DCI5-F1
#
_entry.id   AF-A0A966DCI5-F1
#
_cell.length_a   1.000
_cell.length_b   1.000
_cell.length_c   1.000
_cell.angle_alpha   90.00
_cell.angle_beta   90.00
_cell.angle_gamma   90.00
#
_symmetry.space_group_name_H-M   'P 1'
#
loop_
_entity.id
_entity.type
_entity.pdbx_description
1 polymer ?
#
loop_
_entity_poly.entity_id
_entity_poly.type
_entity_poly.pdbx_seq_one_letter_code
_entity_poly.pdbx_strand_id
1 'polypeptide(L)'
;MRKNKAFCLIFAFICITTVWSQEWRLGITAGYENTGAKWFQEGVKKELRNISGFNVGPIVAYDFIDYFSIQSGLYFAMNGFETSDHSILWNKYDLVTNEKTILYYLQLPVFAMGKLPIGQVTLLLEAGPILSYGVASHTSTQIRIGNQTETYNSSDAFNESLYPFNCSIHLGAGAEILGARLIVGYNFGVFDIGRDTKNNNDMKTSGFVVSAAYLF
;
A
#
# COMPACT_ATOMS: atom_id res chain seq x y z
N MET A 1 33.56 -9.77 40.04
CA MET A 1 33.23 -9.24 38.69
C MET A 1 33.63 -10.14 37.50
N ARG A 2 34.29 -11.30 37.70
CA ARG A 2 34.72 -12.19 36.58
C ARG A 2 33.64 -13.15 36.05
N LYS A 3 32.64 -13.51 36.86
CA LYS A 3 31.57 -14.47 36.48
C LYS A 3 30.51 -13.89 35.51
N ASN A 4 30.25 -12.58 35.55
CA ASN A 4 29.25 -11.94 34.70
C ASN A 4 29.71 -11.79 33.24
N LYS A 5 31.02 -11.71 33.00
CA LYS A 5 31.58 -11.63 31.64
C LYS A 5 31.49 -12.96 30.89
N ALA A 6 31.60 -14.08 31.61
CA ALA A 6 31.45 -15.42 31.03
C ALA A 6 30.00 -15.71 30.64
N PHE A 7 29.02 -15.21 31.42
CA PHE A 7 27.60 -15.36 31.11
C PHE A 7 27.21 -14.58 29.83
N CYS A 8 27.69 -13.34 29.66
CA CYS A 8 27.48 -12.59 28.42
C CYS A 8 28.15 -13.24 27.19
N LEU A 9 29.31 -13.88 27.39
CA LEU A 9 30.03 -14.58 26.31
C LEU A 9 29.33 -15.87 25.88
N ILE A 10 28.75 -16.63 26.83
CA ILE A 10 27.95 -17.82 26.54
C ILE A 10 26.62 -17.43 25.89
N PHE A 11 25.97 -16.36 26.35
CA PHE A 11 24.76 -15.82 25.73
C PHE A 11 25.03 -15.32 24.30
N ALA A 12 26.18 -14.67 24.06
CA ALA A 12 26.62 -14.28 22.73
C ALA A 12 26.96 -15.49 21.83
N PHE A 13 27.51 -16.57 22.39
CA PHE A 13 27.82 -17.79 21.64
C PHE A 13 26.55 -18.58 21.22
N ILE A 14 25.52 -18.60 22.08
CA ILE A 14 24.22 -19.23 21.77
C ILE A 14 23.50 -18.50 20.64
N CYS A 15 23.61 -17.16 20.55
CA CYS A 15 23.07 -16.38 19.45
C CYS A 15 23.76 -16.62 18.09
N ILE A 16 25.01 -17.10 18.08
CA ILE A 16 25.76 -17.39 16.83
C ILE A 16 25.41 -18.78 16.30
N THR A 17 25.00 -19.72 17.16
CA THR A 17 24.65 -21.09 16.74
C THR A 17 23.27 -21.22 16.08
N THR A 18 22.41 -20.20 16.18
CA THR A 18 21.10 -20.15 15.47
C THR A 18 21.19 -19.52 14.07
N VAL A 19 22.39 -19.17 13.59
CA VAL A 19 22.62 -18.51 12.29
C VAL A 19 22.38 -19.45 11.08
N TRP A 20 22.05 -20.71 11.31
CA TRP A 20 21.99 -21.76 10.28
C TRP A 20 20.58 -22.06 9.73
N SER A 21 19.54 -21.30 10.11
CA SER A 21 18.18 -21.38 9.52
C SER A 21 17.85 -20.16 8.63
N GLN A 22 18.89 -19.45 8.17
CA GLN A 22 18.74 -18.23 7.38
C GLN A 22 18.60 -18.55 5.91
N GLU A 23 17.36 -18.77 5.47
CA GLU A 23 17.05 -19.09 4.08
C GLU A 23 16.50 -17.86 3.37
N TRP A 24 17.13 -17.54 2.23
CA TRP A 24 16.58 -16.59 1.27
C TRP A 24 15.56 -17.32 0.41
N ARG A 25 14.32 -16.84 0.42
CA ARG A 25 13.23 -17.35 -0.41
C ARG A 25 12.85 -16.29 -1.42
N LEU A 26 12.81 -16.66 -2.69
CA LEU A 26 12.46 -15.75 -3.77
C LEU A 26 11.05 -16.11 -4.26
N GLY A 27 10.34 -15.12 -4.79
CA GLY A 27 8.96 -15.35 -5.19
C GLY A 27 8.39 -14.25 -6.04
N ILE A 28 7.12 -14.41 -6.33
CA ILE A 28 6.30 -13.46 -7.07
C ILE A 28 4.99 -13.29 -6.33
N THR A 29 4.50 -12.05 -6.32
CA THR A 29 3.20 -11.68 -5.75
C THR A 29 2.35 -11.00 -6.80
N ALA A 30 1.05 -11.25 -6.74
CA ALA A 30 0.04 -10.54 -7.50
C ALA A 30 -1.20 -10.35 -6.62
N GLY A 31 -1.82 -9.19 -6.68
CA GLY A 31 -2.91 -8.84 -5.80
C GLY A 31 -3.84 -7.80 -6.37
N TYR A 32 -4.99 -7.70 -5.72
CA TYR A 32 -6.01 -6.70 -5.92
C TYR A 32 -5.90 -5.64 -4.84
N GLU A 33 -5.95 -4.37 -5.24
CA GLU A 33 -5.98 -3.23 -4.33
C GLU A 33 -7.29 -2.47 -4.51
N ASN A 34 -7.89 -2.00 -3.42
CA ASN A 34 -9.01 -1.08 -3.45
C ASN A 34 -8.61 0.15 -2.64
N THR A 35 -8.13 1.15 -3.36
CA THR A 35 -7.50 2.34 -2.75
C THR A 35 -8.43 3.52 -2.92
N GLY A 36 -8.61 4.30 -1.86
CA GLY A 36 -9.24 5.62 -1.88
C GLY A 36 -8.32 6.66 -1.26
N ALA A 37 -8.75 7.92 -1.27
CA ALA A 37 -8.05 9.00 -0.61
C ALA A 37 -8.97 9.66 0.42
N LYS A 38 -8.41 9.99 1.57
CA LYS A 38 -9.08 10.75 2.62
C LYS A 38 -8.61 12.18 2.53
N TRP A 39 -9.56 13.09 2.36
CA TRP A 39 -9.33 14.53 2.31
C TRP A 39 -9.76 15.13 3.65
N PHE A 40 -8.85 15.83 4.29
CA PHE A 40 -9.13 16.59 5.50
C PHE A 40 -9.19 18.07 5.14
N GLN A 41 -10.35 18.71 5.34
CA GLN A 41 -10.50 20.16 5.18
C GLN A 41 -11.24 20.75 6.38
N GLU A 42 -10.61 21.69 7.09
CA GLU A 42 -11.23 22.48 8.17
C GLU A 42 -12.09 21.68 9.18
N GLY A 43 -11.64 20.48 9.56
CA GLY A 43 -12.33 19.61 10.52
C GLY A 43 -13.41 18.69 9.92
N VAL A 44 -13.69 18.80 8.63
CA VAL A 44 -14.57 17.88 7.88
C VAL A 44 -13.72 16.84 7.15
N LYS A 45 -13.99 15.55 7.44
CA LYS A 45 -13.39 14.43 6.71
C LYS A 45 -14.27 14.08 5.52
N LYS A 46 -13.77 14.23 4.30
CA LYS A 46 -14.42 13.70 3.09
C LYS A 46 -13.66 12.47 2.63
N GLU A 47 -14.35 11.32 2.61
CA GLU A 47 -13.79 10.09 2.06
C GLU A 47 -14.10 10.07 0.55
N LEU A 48 -13.05 10.00 -0.27
CA LEU A 48 -13.22 9.83 -1.71
C LEU A 48 -13.55 8.38 -2.04
N ARG A 49 -14.24 8.17 -3.17
CA ARG A 49 -14.63 6.84 -3.61
C ARG A 49 -13.38 6.06 -4.02
N ASN A 50 -13.32 4.81 -3.57
CA ASN A 50 -12.19 3.93 -3.84
C ASN A 50 -12.20 3.49 -5.30
N ILE A 51 -11.01 3.36 -5.88
CA ILE A 51 -10.78 2.75 -7.19
C ILE A 51 -10.16 1.36 -6.98
N SER A 52 -10.71 0.40 -7.73
CA SER A 52 -10.14 -0.93 -7.88
C SER A 52 -8.87 -0.89 -8.73
N GLY A 53 -7.82 -1.50 -8.23
CA GLY A 53 -6.53 -1.65 -8.89
C GLY A 53 -5.86 -2.96 -8.58
N PHE A 54 -4.57 -3.04 -8.89
CA PHE A 54 -3.80 -4.27 -8.79
C PHE A 54 -2.37 -3.96 -8.35
N ASN A 55 -1.70 -4.94 -7.76
CA ASN A 55 -0.26 -4.94 -7.52
C ASN A 55 0.36 -6.22 -8.08
N VAL A 56 1.58 -6.13 -8.59
CA VAL A 56 2.33 -7.30 -9.07
C VAL A 56 3.83 -7.04 -8.97
N GLY A 57 4.60 -8.05 -8.58
CA GLY A 57 6.05 -7.92 -8.60
C GLY A 57 6.81 -9.08 -7.96
N PRO A 58 8.14 -9.09 -8.12
CA PRO A 58 9.01 -10.00 -7.39
C PRO A 58 9.06 -9.66 -5.90
N ILE A 59 9.19 -10.72 -5.09
CA ILE A 59 9.44 -10.65 -3.65
C ILE A 59 10.66 -11.47 -3.27
N VAL A 60 11.29 -11.04 -2.18
CA VAL A 60 12.33 -11.76 -1.47
C VAL A 60 11.96 -11.80 0.00
N ALA A 61 11.98 -12.98 0.58
CA ALA A 61 11.81 -13.19 2.01
C ALA A 61 13.11 -13.72 2.59
N TYR A 62 13.46 -13.22 3.76
CA TYR A 62 14.60 -13.66 4.53
C TYR A 62 14.10 -14.13 5.89
N ASP A 63 14.24 -15.42 6.14
CA ASP A 63 13.77 -16.08 7.35
C ASP A 63 14.86 -15.98 8.42
N PHE A 64 14.60 -15.23 9.50
CA PHE A 64 15.57 -15.12 10.61
C PHE A 64 15.47 -16.33 11.53
N ILE A 65 14.23 -16.74 11.81
CA ILE A 65 13.82 -17.83 12.69
C ILE A 65 12.49 -18.38 12.16
N ASP A 66 12.11 -19.58 12.56
CA ASP A 66 10.95 -20.29 12.00
C ASP A 66 9.61 -19.51 12.14
N TYR A 67 9.52 -18.63 13.14
CA TYR A 67 8.33 -17.81 13.43
C TYR A 67 8.44 -16.35 12.97
N PHE A 68 9.55 -15.92 12.37
CA PHE A 68 9.73 -14.54 11.93
C PHE A 68 10.60 -14.41 10.68
N SER A 69 10.11 -13.64 9.69
CA SER A 69 10.84 -13.33 8.47
C SER A 69 10.66 -11.87 8.07
N ILE A 70 11.64 -11.30 7.39
CA ILE A 70 11.46 -10.01 6.71
C ILE A 70 11.23 -10.28 5.24
N GLN A 71 10.20 -9.66 4.68
CA GLN A 71 9.90 -9.70 3.26
C GLN A 71 10.10 -8.31 2.66
N SER A 72 10.72 -8.26 1.49
CA SER A 72 10.78 -7.06 0.66
C SER A 72 10.51 -7.44 -0.78
N GLY A 73 10.29 -6.46 -1.65
CA GLY A 73 9.96 -6.70 -3.04
C GLY A 73 9.93 -5.42 -3.85
N LEU A 74 9.57 -5.52 -5.11
CA LEU A 74 9.36 -4.37 -5.97
C LEU A 74 8.06 -4.54 -6.73
N TYR A 75 7.03 -3.77 -6.39
CA TYR A 75 5.69 -3.94 -6.97
C TYR A 75 5.40 -2.82 -7.96
N PHE A 76 4.80 -3.19 -9.07
CA PHE A 76 4.05 -2.26 -9.91
C PHE A 76 2.60 -2.28 -9.45
N ALA A 77 2.11 -1.14 -8.97
CA ALA A 77 0.78 -1.02 -8.39
C ALA A 77 -0.05 0.08 -9.08
N MET A 78 -1.32 -0.21 -9.34
CA MET A 78 -2.31 0.75 -9.79
C MET A 78 -3.18 1.15 -8.61
N ASN A 79 -3.06 2.42 -8.20
CA ASN A 79 -3.89 3.07 -7.21
C ASN A 79 -4.79 4.11 -7.86
N GLY A 80 -5.70 4.70 -7.10
CA GLY A 80 -6.49 5.81 -7.57
C GLY A 80 -7.50 6.28 -6.54
N PHE A 81 -8.26 7.30 -6.91
CA PHE A 81 -9.40 7.80 -6.16
C PHE A 81 -10.36 8.49 -7.12
N GLU A 82 -11.63 8.51 -6.73
CA GLU A 82 -12.66 9.18 -7.49
C GLU A 82 -13.42 10.18 -6.60
N THR A 83 -13.64 11.37 -7.14
CA THR A 83 -14.49 12.40 -6.51
C THR A 83 -15.71 12.65 -7.39
N SER A 84 -16.87 12.73 -6.74
CA SER A 84 -18.13 13.09 -7.38
C SER A 84 -18.70 14.28 -6.61
N ASP A 85 -18.82 15.41 -7.29
CA ASP A 85 -19.41 16.61 -6.74
C ASP A 85 -20.69 16.94 -7.50
N HIS A 86 -21.74 17.21 -6.73
CA HIS A 86 -23.03 17.62 -7.24
C HIS A 86 -23.35 19.01 -6.75
N SER A 87 -23.67 19.92 -7.68
CA SER A 87 -24.08 21.27 -7.37
C SER A 87 -25.16 21.72 -8.35
N ILE A 88 -25.89 22.77 -7.98
CA ILE A 88 -26.94 23.31 -8.83
C ILE A 88 -26.44 24.62 -9.42
N LEU A 89 -26.25 24.64 -10.74
CA LEU A 89 -25.89 25.84 -11.47
C LEU A 89 -27.15 26.71 -11.64
N TRP A 90 -27.05 27.98 -11.24
CA TRP A 90 -28.10 29.01 -11.43
C TRP A 90 -29.47 28.62 -10.85
N ASN A 91 -29.52 27.78 -9.81
CA ASN A 91 -30.74 27.21 -9.23
C ASN A 91 -31.67 26.50 -10.24
N LYS A 92 -31.13 26.03 -11.38
CA LYS A 92 -31.95 25.49 -12.48
C LYS A 92 -31.35 24.26 -13.17
N TYR A 93 -30.04 24.09 -13.18
CA TYR A 93 -29.38 22.99 -13.88
C TYR A 93 -28.54 22.17 -12.92
N ASP A 94 -28.70 20.85 -12.97
CA ASP A 94 -27.80 19.92 -12.28
C ASP A 94 -26.42 19.97 -12.94
N LEU A 95 -25.43 20.35 -12.14
CA LEU A 95 -24.01 20.19 -12.44
C LEU A 95 -23.50 18.97 -11.68
N VAL A 96 -23.06 17.95 -12.41
CA VAL A 96 -22.37 16.79 -11.85
C VAL A 96 -20.95 16.77 -12.40
N THR A 97 -19.97 16.86 -11.51
CA THR A 97 -18.55 16.73 -11.84
C THR A 97 -18.06 15.41 -11.25
N ASN A 98 -17.63 14.50 -12.12
CA ASN A 98 -16.97 13.25 -11.73
C ASN A 98 -15.52 13.31 -12.17
N GLU A 99 -14.60 13.22 -11.23
CA GLU A 99 -13.17 13.15 -11.52
C GLU A 99 -12.62 11.82 -11.02
N LYS A 100 -12.01 11.08 -11.94
CA LYS A 100 -11.38 9.79 -11.69
C LYS A 100 -9.89 9.91 -11.94
N THR A 101 -9.09 9.76 -10.88
CA THR A 101 -7.63 9.82 -10.97
C THR A 101 -7.03 8.44 -10.72
N ILE A 102 -6.33 7.92 -11.71
CA ILE A 102 -5.58 6.65 -11.70
C ILE A 102 -4.10 6.98 -11.58
N LEU A 103 -3.40 6.30 -10.67
CA LEU A 103 -2.01 6.52 -10.33
C LEU A 103 -1.25 5.20 -10.41
N TYR A 104 -0.18 5.19 -11.19
CA TYR A 104 0.73 4.05 -11.27
C TYR A 104 1.96 4.33 -10.40
N TYR A 105 2.22 3.42 -9.47
CA TYR A 105 3.32 3.49 -8.52
C TYR A 105 4.26 2.31 -8.68
N LEU A 106 5.55 2.59 -8.54
CA LEU A 106 6.55 1.60 -8.19
C LEU A 106 6.67 1.59 -6.66
N GLN A 107 6.35 0.46 -6.03
CA GLN A 107 6.32 0.31 -4.59
C GLN A 107 7.46 -0.60 -4.11
N LEU A 108 8.16 -0.15 -3.07
CA LEU A 108 9.19 -0.88 -2.34
C LEU A 108 8.65 -1.16 -0.92
N PRO A 109 7.98 -2.29 -0.71
CA PRO A 109 7.56 -2.75 0.61
C PRO A 109 8.74 -3.31 1.42
N VAL A 110 8.67 -3.12 2.73
CA VAL A 110 9.50 -3.80 3.71
C VAL A 110 8.59 -4.29 4.82
N PHE A 111 8.26 -5.57 4.83
CA PHE A 111 7.34 -6.20 5.77
C PHE A 111 8.06 -7.08 6.77
N ALA A 112 7.72 -6.91 8.05
CA ALA A 112 7.99 -7.87 9.09
C ALA A 112 6.85 -8.89 9.11
N MET A 113 7.17 -10.17 8.94
CA MET A 113 6.23 -11.27 8.91
C MET A 113 6.36 -12.11 10.19
N GLY A 114 5.30 -12.23 10.97
CA GLY A 114 5.14 -13.27 11.97
C GLY A 114 4.57 -14.54 11.33
N LYS A 115 5.15 -15.69 11.62
CA LYS A 115 4.71 -17.00 11.13
C LYS A 115 4.29 -17.88 12.31
N LEU A 116 3.10 -18.46 12.22
CA LEU A 116 2.60 -19.44 13.18
C LEU A 116 2.25 -20.75 12.44
N PRO A 117 3.17 -21.73 12.40
CA PRO A 117 2.91 -23.01 11.75
C PRO A 117 1.88 -23.83 12.53
N ILE A 118 0.79 -24.23 11.86
CA ILE A 118 -0.29 -25.06 12.40
C ILE A 118 -0.50 -26.25 11.44
N GLY A 119 0.24 -27.34 11.69
CA GLY A 119 0.20 -28.52 10.84
C GLY A 119 0.78 -28.24 9.44
N GLN A 120 -0.07 -28.31 8.41
CA GLN A 120 0.32 -28.06 7.01
C GLN A 120 0.07 -26.61 6.56
N VAL A 121 -0.55 -25.79 7.41
CA VAL A 121 -0.88 -24.39 7.13
C VAL A 121 -0.07 -23.51 8.08
N THR A 122 0.58 -22.48 7.55
CA THR A 122 1.27 -21.48 8.37
C THR A 122 0.47 -20.19 8.35
N LEU A 123 -0.06 -19.76 9.49
CA LEU A 123 -0.69 -18.45 9.59
C LEU A 123 0.39 -17.36 9.51
N LEU A 124 0.08 -16.31 8.77
CA LEU A 124 0.97 -15.18 8.53
C LEU A 124 0.36 -13.91 9.10
N LEU A 125 1.17 -13.10 9.75
CA LEU A 125 0.86 -11.71 10.08
C LEU A 125 1.94 -10.85 9.47
N GLU A 126 1.59 -9.82 8.72
CA GLU A 126 2.55 -8.92 8.10
C GLU A 126 2.30 -7.47 8.48
N ALA A 127 3.38 -6.73 8.74
CA ALA A 127 3.30 -5.31 9.00
C ALA A 127 4.56 -4.61 8.54
N GLY A 128 4.44 -3.42 7.96
CA GLY A 128 5.62 -2.63 7.63
C GLY A 128 5.35 -1.49 6.65
N PRO A 129 6.36 -0.63 6.43
CA PRO A 129 6.25 0.48 5.49
C PRO A 129 6.27 0.02 4.03
N ILE A 130 5.62 0.80 3.19
CA ILE A 130 5.66 0.74 1.73
C ILE A 130 6.07 2.12 1.24
N LEU A 131 7.22 2.19 0.58
CA LEU A 131 7.69 3.38 -0.11
C LEU A 131 7.17 3.33 -1.54
N SER A 132 6.49 4.37 -2.00
CA SER A 132 5.88 4.41 -3.32
C SER A 132 6.42 5.58 -4.13
N TYR A 133 6.75 5.35 -5.39
CA TYR A 133 7.16 6.38 -6.34
C TYR A 133 6.30 6.35 -7.59
N GLY A 134 5.66 7.48 -7.89
CA GLY A 134 4.73 7.67 -8.99
C GLY A 134 5.45 7.69 -10.32
N VAL A 135 5.06 6.81 -11.23
CA VAL A 135 5.69 6.66 -12.56
C VAL A 135 4.80 7.22 -13.66
N ALA A 136 3.48 7.07 -13.54
CA ALA A 136 2.52 7.58 -14.49
C ALA A 136 1.18 7.89 -13.81
N SER A 137 0.43 8.85 -14.35
CA SER A 137 -0.89 9.20 -13.86
C SER A 137 -1.88 9.33 -15.01
N HIS A 138 -3.16 9.23 -14.71
CA HIS A 138 -4.22 9.52 -15.66
C HIS A 138 -5.45 10.02 -14.90
N THR A 139 -5.86 11.25 -15.17
CA THR A 139 -7.04 11.89 -14.58
C THR A 139 -8.07 12.14 -15.67
N SER A 140 -9.28 11.65 -15.45
CA SER A 140 -10.42 11.89 -16.34
C SER A 140 -11.50 12.66 -15.58
N THR A 141 -11.83 13.85 -16.05
CA THR A 141 -12.82 14.74 -15.47
C THR A 141 -14.02 14.83 -16.40
N GLN A 142 -15.16 14.33 -15.96
CA GLN A 142 -16.44 14.40 -16.66
C GLN A 142 -17.30 15.48 -16.02
N ILE A 143 -17.72 16.46 -16.82
CA ILE A 143 -18.59 17.55 -16.39
C ILE A 143 -19.91 17.38 -17.12
N ARG A 144 -20.99 17.19 -16.36
CA ARG A 144 -22.35 17.09 -16.89
C ARG A 144 -23.18 18.30 -16.47
N ILE A 145 -23.70 19.03 -17.46
CA ILE A 145 -24.61 20.17 -17.27
C ILE A 145 -25.94 19.81 -17.95
N GLY A 146 -26.95 19.45 -17.15
CA GLY A 146 -28.22 18.94 -17.66
C GLY A 146 -28.04 17.67 -18.53
N ASN A 147 -28.23 17.78 -19.84
CA ASN A 147 -28.07 16.68 -20.81
C ASN A 147 -26.74 16.70 -21.58
N GLN A 148 -25.91 17.73 -21.41
CA GLN A 148 -24.60 17.79 -22.05
C GLN A 148 -23.53 17.22 -21.13
N THR A 149 -22.59 16.46 -21.69
CA THR A 149 -21.46 15.88 -20.97
C THR A 149 -20.17 16.17 -21.74
N GLU A 150 -19.22 16.80 -21.07
CA GLU A 150 -17.87 17.02 -21.58
C GLU A 150 -16.87 16.20 -20.76
N THR A 151 -15.84 15.70 -21.41
CA THR A 151 -14.78 14.89 -20.78
C THR A 151 -13.42 15.48 -21.09
N TYR A 152 -12.67 15.76 -20.03
CA TYR A 152 -11.31 16.28 -20.07
C TYR A 152 -10.37 15.22 -19.51
N ASN A 153 -9.24 14.98 -20.18
CA ASN A 153 -8.24 14.02 -19.74
C ASN A 153 -6.90 14.73 -19.53
N SER A 154 -6.23 14.44 -18.41
CA SER A 154 -4.84 14.82 -18.12
C SER A 154 -4.03 13.56 -17.79
N SER A 155 -2.76 13.53 -18.19
CA SER A 155 -1.83 12.42 -17.90
C SER A 155 -0.80 12.75 -16.83
N ASP A 156 -0.68 14.01 -16.41
CA ASP A 156 0.50 14.48 -15.67
C ASP A 156 0.17 15.00 -14.27
N ALA A 157 -0.74 14.33 -13.57
CA ALA A 157 -1.12 14.65 -12.19
C ALA A 157 0.11 14.72 -11.24
N PHE A 158 1.15 13.91 -11.45
CA PHE A 158 2.39 13.96 -10.64
C PHE A 158 3.30 15.17 -10.91
N ASN A 159 3.10 15.88 -12.02
CA ASN A 159 3.83 17.12 -12.31
C ASN A 159 2.98 18.35 -11.94
N GLU A 160 1.65 18.22 -11.98
CA GLU A 160 0.73 19.32 -11.76
C GLU A 160 0.29 19.43 -10.29
N SER A 161 -0.33 18.38 -9.75
CA SER A 161 -1.14 18.49 -8.51
C SER A 161 -0.74 17.53 -7.40
N LEU A 162 0.03 16.49 -7.69
CA LEU A 162 0.39 15.43 -6.76
C LEU A 162 1.89 15.26 -6.61
N TYR A 163 2.35 14.89 -5.41
CA TYR A 163 3.71 14.42 -5.21
C TYR A 163 3.87 12.98 -5.74
N PRO A 164 4.92 12.68 -6.51
CA PRO A 164 5.19 11.33 -6.97
C PRO A 164 5.61 10.41 -5.82
N PHE A 165 6.27 10.95 -4.79
CA PHE A 165 6.67 10.17 -3.63
C PHE A 165 5.54 10.05 -2.62
N ASN A 166 5.28 8.84 -2.14
CA ASN A 166 4.29 8.54 -1.11
C ASN A 166 4.84 7.44 -0.16
N CYS A 167 4.36 7.42 1.08
CA CYS A 167 4.68 6.40 2.07
C CYS A 167 3.40 5.94 2.78
N SER A 168 3.22 4.64 2.88
CA SER A 168 2.12 4.01 3.61
C SER A 168 2.63 2.94 4.57
N ILE A 169 1.88 2.65 5.62
CA ILE A 169 2.10 1.51 6.51
C ILE A 169 1.06 0.44 6.17
N HIS A 170 1.52 -0.78 5.96
CA HIS A 170 0.69 -1.94 5.72
C HIS A 170 0.52 -2.75 7.01
N LEU A 171 -0.67 -3.31 7.19
CA LEU A 171 -0.95 -4.36 8.16
C LEU A 171 -1.84 -5.42 7.50
N GLY A 172 -1.43 -6.67 7.56
CA GLY A 172 -2.10 -7.78 6.91
C GLY A 172 -2.04 -9.08 7.70
N ALA A 173 -2.93 -9.99 7.38
CA ALA A 173 -2.98 -11.33 7.91
C ALA A 173 -3.34 -12.32 6.80
N GLY A 174 -2.82 -13.54 6.89
CA GLY A 174 -2.93 -14.51 5.82
C GLY A 174 -2.56 -15.92 6.22
N ALA A 175 -2.43 -16.78 5.21
CA ALA A 175 -1.99 -18.16 5.38
C ALA A 175 -1.04 -18.56 4.25
N GLU A 176 -0.09 -19.43 4.57
CA GLU A 176 0.83 -20.08 3.65
C GLU A 176 0.58 -21.59 3.65
N ILE A 177 0.49 -22.18 2.47
CA ILE A 177 0.38 -23.62 2.25
C ILE A 177 1.34 -23.98 1.11
N LEU A 178 2.35 -24.80 1.39
CA LEU A 178 3.32 -25.28 0.39
C LEU A 178 3.96 -24.16 -0.47
N GLY A 179 4.31 -23.04 0.15
CA GLY A 179 4.91 -21.89 -0.52
C GLY A 179 3.91 -20.93 -1.20
N ALA A 180 2.65 -21.33 -1.38
CA ALA A 180 1.58 -20.44 -1.79
C ALA A 180 1.04 -19.65 -0.59
N ARG A 181 1.03 -18.32 -0.68
CA ARG A 181 0.56 -17.39 0.34
C ARG A 181 -0.69 -16.68 -0.15
N LEU A 182 -1.65 -16.49 0.74
CA LEU A 182 -2.79 -15.59 0.54
C LEU A 182 -2.84 -14.63 1.73
N ILE A 183 -2.80 -13.33 1.44
CA ILE A 183 -2.77 -12.29 2.47
C ILE A 183 -3.87 -11.26 2.18
N VAL A 184 -4.55 -10.86 3.24
CA VAL A 184 -5.52 -9.77 3.24
C VAL A 184 -5.03 -8.70 4.21
N GLY A 185 -5.02 -7.45 3.77
CA GLY A 185 -4.50 -6.37 4.59
C GLY A 185 -5.08 -5.00 4.25
N TYR A 186 -4.57 -4.01 4.96
CA TYR A 186 -4.96 -2.62 4.83
C TYR A 186 -3.73 -1.72 4.79
N ASN A 187 -3.70 -0.83 3.80
CA ASN A 187 -2.69 0.19 3.63
C ASN A 187 -3.16 1.51 4.24
N PHE A 188 -2.40 2.04 5.19
CA PHE A 188 -2.60 3.34 5.81
C PHE A 188 -1.59 4.34 5.23
N GLY A 189 -2.05 5.30 4.44
CA GLY A 189 -1.21 6.40 3.93
C GLY A 189 -0.77 7.30 5.07
N VAL A 190 0.53 7.53 5.15
CA VAL A 190 1.15 8.37 6.18
C VAL A 190 1.40 9.77 5.63
N PHE A 191 1.86 9.85 4.37
CA PHE A 191 2.24 11.11 3.74
C PHE A 191 1.10 11.75 2.96
N ASP A 192 1.18 13.08 2.91
CA ASP A 192 0.33 13.88 2.06
C ASP A 192 0.82 13.78 0.62
N ILE A 193 -0.10 13.51 -0.29
CA ILE A 193 0.19 13.42 -1.73
C ILE A 193 -0.24 14.68 -2.49
N GLY A 194 -0.92 15.65 -1.88
CA GLY A 194 -1.34 16.90 -2.53
C GLY A 194 -0.24 17.97 -2.55
N ARG A 195 -0.07 18.68 -3.68
CA ARG A 195 0.89 19.81 -3.81
C ARG A 195 0.33 21.17 -3.43
N ASP A 196 -0.95 21.43 -3.72
CA ASP A 196 -1.52 22.78 -3.59
C ASP A 196 -2.30 22.93 -2.28
N THR A 197 -1.55 23.06 -1.19
CA THR A 197 -2.12 23.20 0.15
C THR A 197 -2.27 24.68 0.51
N LYS A 198 -3.04 25.45 -0.26
CA LYS A 198 -3.41 26.83 0.13
C LYS A 198 -4.32 26.89 1.36
N ASN A 199 -4.87 25.77 1.84
CA ASN A 199 -5.84 25.73 2.95
C ASN A 199 -5.65 24.55 3.94
N ASN A 200 -4.41 24.14 4.23
CA ASN A 200 -4.14 23.11 5.26
C ASN A 200 -4.93 21.79 5.05
N ASN A 201 -5.06 21.37 3.78
CA ASN A 201 -5.75 20.16 3.39
C ASN A 201 -4.78 18.99 3.23
N ASP A 202 -4.82 18.03 4.16
CA ASP A 202 -4.06 16.78 4.05
C ASP A 202 -4.80 15.78 3.14
N MET A 203 -4.11 15.20 2.16
CA MET A 203 -4.63 14.14 1.31
C MET A 203 -3.82 12.85 1.49
N LYS A 204 -4.44 11.83 2.11
CA LYS A 204 -3.77 10.55 2.43
C LYS A 204 -4.47 9.38 1.76
N THR A 205 -3.71 8.49 1.15
CA THR A 205 -4.26 7.29 0.48
C THR A 205 -4.50 6.17 1.47
N SER A 206 -5.64 5.50 1.44
CA SER A 206 -5.84 4.29 2.24
C SER A 206 -6.65 3.26 1.47
N GLY A 207 -6.36 1.99 1.66
CA GLY A 207 -6.99 0.96 0.85
C GLY A 207 -6.89 -0.45 1.41
N PHE A 208 -7.80 -1.30 0.96
CA PHE A 208 -7.77 -2.74 1.21
C PHE A 208 -6.92 -3.43 0.16
N VAL A 209 -6.17 -4.45 0.57
CA VAL A 209 -5.32 -5.25 -0.32
C VAL A 209 -5.62 -6.72 -0.11
N VAL A 210 -5.70 -7.47 -1.20
CA VAL A 210 -5.76 -8.92 -1.22
C VAL A 210 -4.67 -9.40 -2.17
N SER A 211 -3.66 -10.11 -1.66
CA SER A 211 -2.52 -10.57 -2.45
C SER A 211 -2.35 -12.08 -2.36
N ALA A 212 -1.96 -12.68 -3.48
CA ALA A 212 -1.53 -14.06 -3.57
C ALA A 212 -0.06 -14.07 -4.00
N ALA A 213 0.77 -14.82 -3.28
CA ALA A 213 2.19 -14.94 -3.59
C ALA A 213 2.61 -16.41 -3.66
N TYR A 214 3.66 -16.69 -4.42
CA TYR A 214 4.31 -17.99 -4.43
C TYR A 214 5.81 -17.81 -4.24
N LEU A 215 6.35 -18.49 -3.23
CA LEU A 215 7.78 -18.50 -2.92
C LEU A 215 8.36 -19.87 -3.24
N PHE A 216 9.47 -19.86 -3.95
CA PHE A 216 10.26 -21.02 -4.35
C PHE A 216 11.58 -21.11 -3.57
#